data_AF-A0A7S0YR73-F1
#
_entry.id   AF-A0A7S0YR73-F1
#
_cell.length_a   1.000
_cell.length_b   1.000
_cell.length_c   1.000
_cell.angle_alpha   90.00
_cell.angle_beta   90.00
_cell.angle_gamma   90.00
#
_symmetry.space_group_name_H-M   'P 1'
#
loop_
_entity.id
_entity.type
_entity.pdbx_description
1 polymer ?
#
loop_
_entity_poly.entity_id
_entity_poly.type
_entity_poly.pdbx_seq_one_letter_code
_entity_poly.pdbx_strand_id
1 'polypeptide(L)'
;GLEGGATTGRREALSLMLLSLLSIVMPEPAAADSTGKFTSKRTAKNRYVPRIKAGQAALEADDAEAFAAIADDMISAMGLYGQAQKRGEVPDKISLRLEKDVEAFKKVAKGGDLAAAREAFGAYFKHLPKDGKEPFGDGMAPKREEEE
;
A
#
# COMPACT_ATOMS: atom_id res chain seq x y z
N GLY A 1 -48.26 54.32 -17.03
CA GLY A 1 -49.41 54.16 -16.13
C GLY A 1 -50.60 53.70 -16.95
N LEU A 2 -51.46 52.87 -16.32
CA LEU A 2 -52.72 52.29 -16.83
C LEU A 2 -52.53 51.14 -17.85
N GLU A 3 -53.23 50.00 -17.81
CA GLU A 3 -54.08 49.30 -16.82
C GLU A 3 -54.54 47.96 -17.46
N GLY A 4 -54.81 46.93 -16.62
CA GLY A 4 -55.79 45.85 -16.85
C GLY A 4 -55.43 44.71 -17.81
N GLY A 5 -55.68 43.41 -17.54
CA GLY A 5 -56.40 42.76 -16.46
C GLY A 5 -57.20 41.54 -16.99
N ALA A 6 -57.12 40.41 -16.26
CA ALA A 6 -58.04 39.25 -16.25
C ALA A 6 -57.94 38.25 -17.44
N THR A 7 -58.12 36.93 -17.34
CA THR A 7 -58.97 36.08 -16.47
C THR A 7 -58.49 34.61 -16.41
N THR A 8 -58.77 34.01 -15.26
CA THR A 8 -58.88 32.61 -14.81
C THR A 8 -59.50 31.59 -15.78
N GLY A 9 -59.07 30.31 -15.72
CA GLY A 9 -60.03 29.19 -15.80
C GLY A 9 -59.61 27.81 -16.31
N ARG A 10 -59.37 26.88 -15.35
CA ARG A 10 -59.83 25.47 -15.27
C ARG A 10 -59.72 24.53 -16.48
N ARG A 11 -58.98 23.42 -16.28
CA ARG A 11 -59.42 21.99 -16.29
C ARG A 11 -58.16 21.11 -16.20
N GLU A 12 -57.93 20.44 -15.07
CA GLU A 12 -58.31 19.03 -14.86
C GLU A 12 -57.66 18.09 -15.89
N ALA A 13 -56.70 17.26 -15.45
CA ALA A 13 -56.72 15.81 -15.74
C ALA A 13 -55.45 15.09 -15.23
N LEU A 14 -55.72 14.08 -14.39
CA LEU A 14 -55.15 12.72 -14.39
C LEU A 14 -53.62 12.57 -14.35
N SER A 15 -53.06 12.13 -13.22
CA SER A 15 -53.02 10.72 -12.78
C SER A 15 -52.16 9.84 -13.70
N LEU A 16 -50.95 9.49 -13.24
CA LEU A 16 -50.41 8.16 -13.45
C LEU A 16 -49.29 7.86 -12.44
N MET A 17 -49.58 6.84 -11.63
CA MET A 17 -48.66 6.16 -10.73
C MET A 17 -47.35 5.80 -11.45
N LEU A 18 -46.22 6.16 -10.84
CA LEU A 18 -44.95 5.46 -11.09
C LEU A 18 -44.48 4.87 -9.76
N LEU A 19 -45.08 3.74 -9.40
CA LEU A 19 -44.63 2.84 -8.35
C LEU A 19 -43.31 2.19 -8.82
N SER A 20 -42.21 2.92 -8.70
CA SER A 20 -40.88 2.40 -9.02
C SER A 20 -40.41 1.49 -7.89
N LEU A 21 -40.71 0.21 -8.06
CA LEU A 21 -39.95 -0.97 -7.62
C LEU A 21 -38.74 -0.65 -6.73
N LEU A 22 -38.98 -0.68 -5.41
CA LEU A 22 -37.93 -0.95 -4.43
C LEU A 22 -37.38 -2.35 -4.73
N SER A 23 -36.37 -2.42 -5.58
CA SER A 23 -35.51 -3.59 -5.68
C SER A 23 -34.78 -3.72 -4.35
N ILE A 24 -35.30 -4.57 -3.46
CA ILE A 24 -34.58 -5.06 -2.30
C ILE A 24 -33.39 -5.84 -2.85
N VAL A 25 -32.26 -5.16 -2.97
CA VAL A 25 -30.97 -5.79 -3.21
C VAL A 25 -30.71 -6.67 -2.00
N MET A 26 -31.01 -7.96 -2.12
CA MET A 26 -30.54 -8.94 -1.15
C MET A 26 -29.02 -8.89 -1.18
N PRO A 27 -28.33 -8.64 -0.05
CA PRO A 27 -26.89 -8.79 -0.01
C PRO A 27 -26.60 -10.27 -0.29
N GLU A 28 -25.92 -10.55 -1.41
CA GLU A 28 -25.35 -11.86 -1.64
C GLU A 28 -24.48 -12.19 -0.42
N PRO A 29 -24.61 -13.39 0.17
CA PRO A 29 -23.70 -13.82 1.21
C PRO A 29 -22.31 -13.88 0.59
N ALA A 30 -21.50 -12.85 0.88
CA ALA A 30 -20.09 -12.85 0.57
C ALA A 30 -19.51 -14.07 1.30
N ALA A 31 -19.32 -15.16 0.55
CA ALA A 31 -18.56 -16.29 1.00
C ALA A 31 -17.21 -15.72 1.43
N ALA A 32 -16.97 -15.71 2.74
CA ALA A 32 -15.69 -15.37 3.34
C ALA A 32 -14.71 -16.45 2.88
N ASP A 33 -14.21 -16.25 1.67
CA ASP A 33 -13.28 -17.14 1.01
C ASP A 33 -12.03 -17.14 1.89
N SER A 34 -11.85 -18.27 2.59
CA SER A 34 -10.73 -18.55 3.48
C SER A 34 -9.43 -18.76 2.69
N THR A 35 -9.21 -17.94 1.67
CA THR A 35 -7.94 -17.72 0.98
C THR A 35 -7.13 -16.59 1.62
N GLY A 36 -7.74 -15.81 2.52
CA GLY A 36 -7.26 -14.49 3.00
C GLY A 36 -5.83 -14.36 3.54
N LYS A 37 -5.14 -15.44 3.95
CA LYS A 37 -3.76 -15.36 4.47
C LYS A 37 -2.65 -15.61 3.44
N PHE A 38 -2.90 -16.40 2.39
CA PHE A 38 -1.90 -16.66 1.35
C PHE A 38 -2.03 -15.68 0.18
N THR A 39 -3.25 -15.22 -0.13
CA THR A 39 -3.45 -14.17 -1.14
C THR A 39 -2.85 -12.84 -0.67
N SER A 40 -2.88 -12.53 0.62
CA SER A 40 -2.37 -11.26 1.16
C SER A 40 -0.86 -11.10 1.00
N LYS A 41 -0.06 -12.12 1.37
CA LYS A 41 1.40 -12.10 1.22
C LYS A 41 1.86 -12.01 -0.23
N ARG A 42 1.25 -12.81 -1.12
CA ARG A 42 1.57 -12.78 -2.55
C ARG A 42 1.17 -11.44 -3.18
N THR A 43 0.01 -10.92 -2.83
CA THR A 43 -0.47 -9.62 -3.31
C THR A 43 0.41 -8.48 -2.80
N ALA A 44 0.79 -8.49 -1.52
CA ALA A 44 1.72 -7.53 -0.94
C ALA A 44 3.09 -7.59 -1.62
N LYS A 45 3.62 -8.80 -1.90
CA LYS A 45 4.86 -8.97 -2.67
C LYS A 45 4.73 -8.30 -4.04
N ASN A 46 3.68 -8.60 -4.80
CA ASN A 46 3.51 -8.06 -6.15
C ASN A 46 3.26 -6.54 -6.16
N ARG A 47 2.61 -5.99 -5.13
CA ARG A 47 2.29 -4.55 -5.06
C ARG A 47 3.43 -3.69 -4.52
N TYR A 48 4.12 -4.15 -3.49
CA TYR A 48 5.06 -3.31 -2.74
C TYR A 48 6.51 -3.57 -3.09
N VAL A 49 6.89 -4.80 -3.45
CA VAL A 49 8.30 -5.09 -3.79
C VAL A 49 8.81 -4.30 -4.99
N PRO A 50 8.05 -4.08 -6.09
CA PRO A 50 8.52 -3.25 -7.20
C PRO A 50 8.85 -1.81 -6.77
N ARG A 51 8.06 -1.25 -5.85
CA ARG A 51 8.26 0.10 -5.30
C ARG A 51 9.52 0.18 -4.44
N ILE A 52 9.73 -0.84 -3.61
CA ILE A 52 10.96 -0.97 -2.80
C ILE A 52 12.18 -1.13 -3.71
N LYS A 53 12.07 -1.92 -4.79
CA LYS A 53 13.16 -2.12 -5.78
C LYS A 53 13.49 -0.84 -6.55
N ALA A 54 12.51 -0.01 -6.88
CA ALA A 54 12.76 1.28 -7.50
C ALA A 54 13.60 2.17 -6.55
N GLY A 55 13.22 2.22 -5.27
CA GLY A 55 13.98 2.87 -4.21
C GLY A 55 15.42 2.35 -4.07
N GLN A 56 15.56 1.02 -4.07
CA GLN A 56 16.85 0.34 -4.04
C GLN A 56 17.72 0.69 -5.24
N ALA A 57 17.16 0.71 -6.45
CA ALA A 57 17.91 1.05 -7.66
C ALA A 57 18.44 2.49 -7.62
N ALA A 58 17.66 3.44 -7.09
CA ALA A 58 18.13 4.82 -6.91
C ALA A 58 19.23 4.91 -5.83
N LEU A 59 19.11 4.13 -4.75
CA LEU A 59 20.21 4.00 -3.77
C LEU A 59 21.45 3.42 -4.44
N GLU A 60 21.36 2.33 -5.21
CA GLU A 60 22.52 1.71 -5.88
C GLU A 60 23.18 2.63 -6.92
N ALA A 61 22.39 3.46 -7.61
CA ALA A 61 22.90 4.45 -8.55
C ALA A 61 23.55 5.69 -7.88
N ASP A 62 23.46 5.80 -6.55
CA ASP A 62 23.90 6.96 -5.77
C ASP A 62 23.26 8.29 -6.22
N ASP A 63 22.04 8.19 -6.78
CA ASP A 63 21.27 9.34 -7.29
C ASP A 63 20.36 9.88 -6.17
N ALA A 64 20.82 10.93 -5.51
CA ALA A 64 20.12 11.54 -4.38
C ALA A 64 18.79 12.19 -4.80
N GLU A 65 18.69 12.74 -6.00
CA GLU A 65 17.50 13.43 -6.48
C GLU A 65 16.41 12.41 -6.85
N ALA A 66 16.77 11.38 -7.60
CA ALA A 66 15.87 10.27 -7.90
C ALA A 66 15.42 9.54 -6.63
N PHE A 67 16.34 9.32 -5.68
CA PHE A 67 16.00 8.70 -4.39
C PHE A 67 15.03 9.56 -3.59
N ALA A 68 15.28 10.86 -3.46
CA ALA A 68 14.39 11.77 -2.73
C ALA A 68 12.96 11.78 -3.30
N ALA A 69 12.82 11.70 -4.63
CA ALA A 69 11.51 11.64 -5.31
C ALA A 69 10.70 10.37 -4.98
N ILE A 70 11.38 9.26 -4.68
CA ILE A 70 10.73 7.95 -4.42
C ILE A 70 10.82 7.49 -2.96
N ALA A 71 11.55 8.22 -2.11
CA ALA A 71 11.84 7.82 -0.73
C ALA A 71 10.55 7.61 0.10
N ASP A 72 9.60 8.55 0.04
CA ASP A 72 8.33 8.41 0.78
C ASP A 72 7.51 7.20 0.27
N ASP A 73 7.54 6.94 -1.04
CA ASP A 73 6.85 5.81 -1.66
C ASP A 73 7.47 4.47 -1.24
N MET A 74 8.80 4.41 -1.18
CA MET A 74 9.58 3.28 -0.69
C MET A 74 9.32 3.02 0.80
N ILE A 75 9.38 4.04 1.65
CA ILE A 75 9.13 3.94 3.10
C ILE A 75 7.73 3.36 3.35
N SER A 76 6.71 3.89 2.67
CA SER A 76 5.34 3.39 2.76
C SER A 76 5.24 1.93 2.31
N ALA A 77 5.88 1.58 1.20
CA ALA A 77 5.90 0.21 0.68
C ALA A 77 6.61 -0.76 1.64
N MET A 78 7.73 -0.38 2.25
CA MET A 78 8.44 -1.20 3.24
C MET A 78 7.58 -1.45 4.48
N GLY A 79 6.86 -0.43 4.96
CA GLY A 79 5.93 -0.56 6.08
C GLY A 79 4.79 -1.54 5.77
N LEU A 80 4.12 -1.37 4.63
CA LEU A 80 3.03 -2.24 4.19
C LEU A 80 3.51 -3.68 3.93
N TYR A 81 4.68 -3.84 3.32
CA TYR A 81 5.27 -5.15 3.10
C TYR A 81 5.66 -5.84 4.41
N GLY A 82 6.24 -5.11 5.36
CA GLY A 82 6.59 -5.62 6.69
C GLY A 82 5.34 -6.04 7.47
N GLN A 83 4.26 -5.27 7.39
CA GLN A 83 2.98 -5.65 7.99
C GLN A 83 2.37 -6.90 7.35
N ALA A 84 2.53 -7.10 6.04
CA ALA A 84 2.07 -8.31 5.37
C ALA A 84 2.82 -9.56 5.81
N GLN A 85 4.01 -9.43 6.42
CA GLN A 85 4.76 -10.58 6.94
C GLN A 85 4.19 -11.17 8.23
N LYS A 86 3.24 -10.47 8.87
CA LYS A 86 2.62 -10.93 10.10
C LYS A 86 2.07 -12.36 9.97
N ARG A 87 2.28 -13.18 10.99
CA ARG A 87 1.76 -14.57 11.03
C ARG A 87 0.31 -14.66 11.55
N GLY A 88 -0.15 -13.63 12.25
CA GLY A 88 -1.50 -13.54 12.82
C GLY A 88 -2.02 -12.11 12.87
N GLU A 89 -3.11 -11.90 13.61
CA GLU A 89 -3.69 -10.56 13.82
C GLU A 89 -2.85 -9.72 14.77
N VAL A 90 -2.19 -10.37 15.74
CA VAL A 90 -1.30 -9.71 16.70
C VAL A 90 0.08 -9.51 16.07
N PRO A 91 0.73 -8.34 16.28
CA PRO A 91 2.10 -8.10 15.83
C PRO A 91 3.06 -9.14 16.43
N ASP A 92 3.71 -9.92 15.57
CA ASP A 92 4.80 -10.80 15.99
C ASP A 92 6.13 -10.05 16.09
N LYS A 93 7.11 -10.67 16.75
CA LYS A 93 8.46 -10.08 16.97
C LYS A 93 9.15 -9.67 15.67
N ILE A 94 8.89 -10.34 14.54
CA ILE A 94 9.47 -10.00 13.24
C ILE A 94 8.79 -8.74 12.72
N SER A 95 7.46 -8.69 12.73
CA SER A 95 6.72 -7.50 12.28
C SER A 95 7.08 -6.23 13.07
N LEU A 96 7.24 -6.34 14.39
CA LEU A 96 7.68 -5.24 15.25
C LEU A 96 9.12 -4.80 14.95
N ARG A 97 9.98 -5.74 14.56
CA ARG A 97 11.37 -5.43 14.18
C ARG A 97 11.42 -4.72 12.84
N LEU A 98 10.69 -5.22 11.84
CA LEU A 98 10.58 -4.59 10.52
C LEU A 98 9.99 -3.18 10.63
N GLU A 99 9.01 -2.95 11.51
CA GLU A 99 8.47 -1.62 11.77
C GLU A 99 9.52 -0.66 12.34
N LYS A 100 10.35 -1.13 13.29
CA LYS A 100 11.48 -0.35 13.81
C LYS A 100 12.51 -0.06 12.73
N ASP A 101 12.82 -1.02 11.88
CA ASP A 101 13.78 -0.84 10.79
C ASP A 101 13.25 0.18 9.76
N VAL A 102 11.95 0.17 9.46
CA VAL A 102 11.31 1.18 8.59
C VAL A 102 11.40 2.58 9.21
N GLU A 103 11.13 2.71 10.51
CA GLU A 103 11.25 4.00 11.20
C GLU A 103 12.71 4.48 11.28
N ALA A 104 13.68 3.57 11.43
CA ALA A 104 15.10 3.89 11.36
C ALA A 104 15.48 4.37 9.94
N PHE A 105 15.08 3.62 8.92
CA PHE A 105 15.30 3.97 7.51
C PHE A 105 14.67 5.32 7.15
N LYS A 106 13.44 5.59 7.58
CA LYS A 106 12.74 6.86 7.34
C LYS A 106 13.49 8.07 7.91
N LYS A 107 14.12 7.94 9.07
CA LYS A 107 14.91 9.04 9.67
C LYS A 107 16.12 9.38 8.82
N VAL A 108 16.86 8.38 8.35
CA VAL A 108 18.07 8.58 7.54
C VAL A 108 17.74 8.97 6.09
N ALA A 109 16.70 8.36 5.50
CA ALA A 109 16.27 8.66 4.14
C ALA A 109 15.80 10.11 3.97
N LYS A 110 15.15 10.69 4.97
CA LYS A 110 14.77 12.11 4.98
C LYS A 110 15.94 13.06 5.27
N GLY A 111 17.03 12.54 5.83
CA GLY A 111 18.26 13.28 6.07
C GLY A 111 19.14 13.46 4.82
N GLY A 112 18.84 12.76 3.72
CA GLY A 112 19.62 12.83 2.47
C GLY A 112 20.94 12.05 2.49
N ASP A 113 21.23 11.33 3.58
CA ASP A 113 22.43 10.48 3.68
C ASP A 113 22.15 9.12 3.04
N LEU A 114 22.57 8.96 1.78
CA LEU A 114 22.38 7.73 1.00
C LEU A 114 23.14 6.54 1.59
N ALA A 115 24.30 6.75 2.19
CA ALA A 115 25.10 5.69 2.78
C ALA A 115 24.39 5.12 4.02
N ALA A 116 23.95 5.99 4.92
CA ALA A 116 23.17 5.61 6.09
C ALA A 116 21.82 4.99 5.70
N ALA A 117 21.17 5.51 4.65
CA ALA A 117 19.94 4.92 4.11
C ALA A 117 20.19 3.49 3.58
N ARG A 118 21.28 3.26 2.85
CA ARG A 118 21.65 1.93 2.34
C ARG A 118 21.94 0.94 3.48
N GLU A 119 22.61 1.38 4.55
CA GLU A 119 22.84 0.54 5.73
C GLU A 119 21.53 0.19 6.46
N ALA A 120 20.68 1.17 6.71
CA ALA A 120 19.38 0.97 7.36
C ALA A 120 18.46 0.07 6.51
N PHE A 121 18.48 0.23 5.19
CA PHE A 121 17.77 -0.67 4.27
C PHE A 121 18.31 -2.10 4.34
N GLY A 122 19.64 -2.27 4.42
CA GLY A 122 20.28 -3.57 4.63
C GLY A 122 19.85 -4.25 5.93
N ALA A 123 19.65 -3.48 7.01
CA ALA A 123 19.11 -4.00 8.28
C ALA A 123 17.67 -4.54 8.13
N TYR A 124 16.79 -3.77 7.48
CA TYR A 124 15.44 -4.21 7.15
C TYR A 124 15.45 -5.53 6.35
N PHE A 125 16.28 -5.60 5.30
CA PHE A 125 16.39 -6.79 4.45
C PHE A 125 16.89 -8.02 5.22
N LYS A 126 17.87 -7.87 6.11
CA LYS A 126 18.38 -8.96 6.98
C LYS A 126 17.30 -9.55 7.89
N HIS A 127 16.32 -8.74 8.31
CA HIS A 127 15.24 -9.16 9.19
C HIS A 127 14.01 -9.72 8.48
N LEU A 128 13.95 -9.63 7.14
CA LEU A 128 12.87 -10.24 6.38
C LEU A 128 12.89 -11.78 6.52
N PRO A 129 11.72 -12.42 6.62
CA PRO A 129 11.64 -13.87 6.65
C PRO A 129 12.12 -14.46 5.31
N LYS A 130 13.08 -15.38 5.39
CA LYS A 130 13.64 -16.10 4.24
C LYS A 130 12.79 -17.33 3.94
N ASP A 131 11.61 -17.13 3.36
CA ASP A 131 10.69 -18.22 2.96
C ASP A 131 11.16 -18.95 1.67
N GLY A 132 12.47 -19.02 1.39
CA GLY A 132 13.05 -19.72 0.23
C GLY A 132 12.83 -19.09 -1.15
N LYS A 133 12.01 -18.03 -1.26
CA LYS A 133 11.86 -17.18 -2.47
C LYS A 133 12.04 -15.72 -2.11
N GLU A 134 13.30 -15.31 -1.95
CA GLU A 134 13.67 -13.94 -1.60
C GLU A 134 13.00 -12.94 -2.58
N PRO A 135 12.29 -11.92 -2.07
CA PRO A 135 11.63 -10.92 -2.91
C PRO A 135 12.61 -10.00 -3.65
N PHE A 136 13.80 -9.84 -3.08
CA PHE A 136 14.92 -9.10 -3.63
C PHE A 136 16.01 -10.16 -3.85
N GLY A 137 16.25 -10.55 -5.11
CA GLY A 137 17.26 -11.57 -5.43
C GLY A 137 18.68 -11.13 -5.06
N ASP A 138 19.66 -12.03 -5.20
CA ASP A 138 21.09 -11.98 -4.85
C ASP A 138 21.87 -10.65 -4.93
N GLY A 139 21.34 -9.59 -5.54
CA GLY A 139 22.04 -8.32 -5.76
C GLY A 139 22.37 -7.53 -4.49
N MET A 140 21.76 -7.83 -3.33
CA MET A 140 21.99 -7.08 -2.09
C MET A 140 21.98 -7.90 -0.80
N ALA A 141 22.05 -9.23 -0.88
CA ALA A 141 22.57 -9.95 0.27
C ALA A 141 23.98 -9.38 0.50
N PRO A 142 24.33 -8.92 1.72
CA PRO A 142 25.73 -8.60 1.99
C PRO A 142 26.50 -9.85 1.58
N LYS A 143 27.41 -9.72 0.59
CA LYS A 143 28.39 -10.76 0.32
C LYS A 143 28.97 -11.04 1.69
N ARG A 144 28.65 -12.21 2.27
CA ARG A 144 29.41 -12.70 3.41
C ARG A 144 30.81 -12.78 2.83
N GLU A 145 31.66 -11.85 3.25
CA GLU A 145 33.08 -12.07 3.20
C GLU A 145 33.26 -13.43 3.85
N GLU A 146 33.60 -14.41 3.02
CA GLU A 146 34.00 -15.73 3.50
C GLU A 146 35.26 -15.46 4.32
N GLU A 147 35.13 -15.50 5.64
CA GLU A 147 36.29 -15.52 6.53
C GLU A 147 37.11 -16.77 6.18
N GLU A 148 38.25 -16.56 5.54
CA GLU A 148 39.39 -17.49 5.47
C GLU A 148 40.02 -17.72 6.85
#